data_AF-A0A8T0E1M4-F1
#
_entry.id   AF-A0A8T0E1M4-F1
#
_cell.length_a   1.000
_cell.length_b   1.000
_cell.length_c   1.000
_cell.angle_alpha   90.00
_cell.angle_beta   90.00
_cell.angle_gamma   90.00
#
_symmetry.space_group_name_H-M   'P 1'
#
loop_
_entity.id
_entity.type
_entity.pdbx_description
1 polymer ?
#
loop_
_entity_poly.entity_id
_entity_poly.type
_entity_poly.pdbx_seq_one_letter_code
_entity_poly.pdbx_strand_id
1 'polypeptide(L)'
;MTTTTAEKAKIRKWILTAVTNSKDSKGVTTQHIKKFLDSKQDGLSSKPVIMLVLKRLLETGHLVKKDGKYVIKKSKRKIPGKDMKRSKSPARFAGQSAKKQKSATKSPNKLQKPMNEDNS
;
A
#
# COMPACT_ATOMS: atom_id res chain seq x y z
N MET A 1 -18.57 -3.03 21.44
CA MET A 1 -18.94 -2.95 20.01
C MET A 1 -17.67 -2.95 19.15
N THR A 2 -17.39 -4.08 18.49
CA THR A 2 -16.24 -4.20 17.59
C THR A 2 -16.57 -3.57 16.25
N THR A 3 -16.07 -2.37 15.98
CA THR A 3 -16.15 -1.75 14.65
C THR A 3 -15.52 -2.67 13.61
N THR A 4 -16.26 -2.97 12.56
CA THR A 4 -15.82 -3.89 11.51
C THR A 4 -14.63 -3.31 10.74
N THR A 5 -13.83 -4.19 10.12
CA THR A 5 -12.72 -3.77 9.24
C THR A 5 -13.22 -2.88 8.10
N ALA A 6 -14.43 -3.12 7.60
CA ALA A 6 -15.08 -2.33 6.57
C ALA A 6 -15.38 -0.90 7.03
N GLU A 7 -15.93 -0.72 8.23
CA GLU A 7 -16.17 0.61 8.80
C GLU A 7 -14.86 1.38 8.98
N LYS A 8 -13.81 0.74 9.54
CA LYS A 8 -12.49 1.36 9.69
C LYS A 8 -11.92 1.83 8.34
N ALA A 9 -12.11 1.05 7.28
CA ALA A 9 -11.68 1.41 5.93
C ALA A 9 -12.47 2.61 5.36
N LYS A 10 -13.79 2.66 5.58
CA LYS A 10 -14.63 3.82 5.19
C LYS A 10 -14.18 5.09 5.91
N ILE A 11 -14.00 5.02 7.23
CA ILE A 11 -13.52 6.14 8.06
C ILE A 11 -12.16 6.61 7.57
N ARG A 12 -11.24 5.69 7.29
CA ARG A 12 -9.92 6.02 6.74
C ARG A 12 -10.04 6.81 5.43
N LYS A 13 -10.90 6.36 4.51
CA LYS A 13 -11.12 7.04 3.22
C LYS A 13 -11.67 8.44 3.43
N TRP A 14 -12.66 8.61 4.29
CA TRP A 14 -13.25 9.92 4.60
C TRP A 14 -12.26 10.89 5.25
N ILE A 15 -11.43 10.43 6.19
CA ILE A 15 -10.38 11.27 6.80
C ILE A 15 -9.41 11.75 5.72
N LEU A 16 -8.94 10.85 4.85
CA LEU A 16 -8.03 11.22 3.76
C LEU A 16 -8.68 12.21 2.79
N THR A 17 -9.96 12.00 2.45
CA THR A 17 -10.73 12.93 1.61
C THR A 17 -10.85 14.30 2.27
N ALA A 18 -11.16 14.38 3.57
CA ALA A 18 -11.24 15.64 4.31
C ALA A 18 -9.92 16.42 4.27
N VAL A 19 -8.79 15.72 4.44
CA VAL A 19 -7.46 16.33 4.40
C VAL A 19 -7.02 16.70 2.98
N THR A 20 -7.50 16.00 1.95
CA THR A 20 -7.17 16.31 0.55
C THR A 20 -8.00 17.47 0.00
N ASN A 21 -9.28 17.55 0.38
CA ASN A 21 -10.22 18.57 -0.11
C ASN A 21 -10.13 19.89 0.66
N SER A 22 -9.25 20.01 1.66
CA SER A 22 -9.04 21.30 2.32
C SER A 22 -8.39 22.26 1.34
N LYS A 23 -9.09 23.37 1.05
CA LYS A 23 -8.63 24.44 0.14
C LYS A 23 -7.25 24.99 0.53
N ASP A 24 -6.91 24.90 1.81
CA ASP A 24 -5.63 25.33 2.32
C ASP A 24 -4.65 24.16 2.38
N SER A 25 -3.51 24.30 1.70
CA SER A 25 -2.32 23.44 1.87
C SER A 25 -1.79 23.37 3.31
N LYS A 26 -2.41 24.12 4.23
CA LYS A 26 -2.09 24.27 5.65
C LYS A 26 -2.59 23.10 6.49
N GLY A 27 -3.32 22.15 5.89
CA GLY A 27 -3.85 20.99 6.59
C GLY A 27 -5.12 21.27 7.38
N VAL A 28 -5.58 20.25 8.10
CA VAL A 28 -6.93 20.21 8.66
C VAL A 28 -6.87 19.95 10.16
N THR A 29 -7.69 20.66 10.94
CA THR A 29 -7.78 20.44 12.40
C THR A 29 -8.63 19.21 12.73
N THR A 30 -8.46 18.65 13.92
CA THR A 30 -9.30 17.55 14.41
C THR A 30 -10.78 17.92 14.38
N GLN A 31 -11.13 19.16 14.71
CA GLN A 31 -12.52 19.63 14.71
C GLN A 31 -13.13 19.61 13.31
N HIS A 32 -12.39 20.06 12.29
CA HIS A 32 -12.88 20.02 10.91
C HIS A 32 -13.08 18.58 10.43
N ILE A 33 -12.18 17.65 10.79
CA ILE A 33 -12.33 16.22 10.49
C ILE A 33 -13.59 15.66 11.17
N LYS A 34 -13.81 15.96 12.45
CA LYS A 34 -15.00 15.52 13.18
C LYS A 34 -16.29 16.02 12.53
N LYS A 35 -16.37 17.33 12.24
CA LYS A 35 -17.51 17.95 11.57
C LYS A 35 -17.77 17.36 10.19
N PHE A 36 -16.71 17.08 9.42
CA PHE A 36 -16.83 16.42 8.12
C PHE A 36 -17.38 14.98 8.25
N LEU A 37 -16.94 14.25 9.27
CA LEU A 37 -17.38 12.88 9.51
C LEU A 37 -18.83 12.81 9.97
N ASP A 38 -19.26 13.73 10.83
CA ASP A 38 -20.68 13.84 11.24
C ASP A 38 -21.60 14.10 10.03
N SER A 39 -21.14 14.90 9.06
CA SER A 39 -21.88 15.09 7.80
C SER A 39 -21.95 13.82 6.92
N LYS A 40 -21.08 12.83 7.12
CA LYS A 40 -21.12 11.55 6.39
C LYS A 40 -21.95 10.51 7.09
N GLN A 41 -21.94 10.50 8.41
CA GLN A 41 -22.67 9.55 9.21
C GLN A 41 -22.90 10.14 10.60
N ASP A 42 -24.17 10.15 11.01
CA ASP A 42 -24.55 10.65 12.32
C ASP A 42 -23.93 9.80 13.46
N GLY A 43 -23.56 10.46 14.55
CA GLY A 43 -22.93 9.84 15.71
C GLY A 43 -21.55 9.24 15.42
N LEU A 44 -20.90 9.60 14.31
CA LEU A 44 -19.56 9.10 14.02
C LEU A 44 -18.52 9.84 14.85
N SER A 45 -18.57 11.18 14.96
CA SER A 45 -17.51 11.96 15.64
C SER A 45 -17.31 11.65 17.12
N SER A 46 -18.34 11.11 17.77
CA SER A 46 -18.30 10.67 19.17
C SER A 46 -17.54 9.34 19.35
N LYS A 47 -17.29 8.60 18.26
CA LYS A 47 -16.65 7.29 18.34
C LYS A 47 -15.13 7.42 18.56
N PRO A 48 -14.56 6.71 19.56
CA PRO A 48 -13.11 6.69 19.79
C PRO A 48 -12.35 6.05 18.61
N VAL A 49 -13.04 5.28 17.77
CA VAL A 49 -12.46 4.63 16.60
C VAL A 49 -11.86 5.64 15.60
N ILE A 50 -12.42 6.85 15.51
CA ILE A 50 -11.89 7.89 14.61
C ILE A 50 -10.48 8.28 15.05
N MET A 51 -10.29 8.49 16.35
CA MET A 51 -8.98 8.81 16.92
C MET A 51 -7.99 7.67 16.70
N LEU A 52 -8.45 6.41 16.79
CA LEU A 52 -7.61 5.25 16.53
C LEU A 52 -7.17 5.16 15.06
N VAL A 53 -8.09 5.38 14.12
CA VAL A 53 -7.76 5.42 12.67
C VAL A 53 -6.82 6.59 12.36
N LEU A 54 -7.04 7.75 12.97
CA LEU A 54 -6.21 8.93 12.79
C LEU A 54 -4.78 8.71 13.32
N LYS A 55 -4.64 8.13 14.53
CA LYS A 55 -3.34 7.72 15.08
C LYS A 55 -2.62 6.73 14.16
N ARG A 56 -3.33 5.71 13.67
CA ARG A 56 -2.75 4.72 12.75
C ARG A 56 -2.31 5.34 11.42
N LEU A 57 -3.01 6.36 10.93
CA LEU A 57 -2.60 7.12 9.73
C LEU A 57 -1.33 7.95 9.97
N LEU A 58 -1.13 8.48 11.18
CA LEU A 58 0.13 9.14 11.56
C LEU A 58 1.27 8.12 11.66
N GLU A 59 1.03 7.00 12.34
CA GLU A 59 2.02 5.95 12.56
C GLU A 59 2.50 5.32 11.25
N THR A 60 1.56 5.06 10.34
CA THR A 60 1.89 4.56 8.98
C THR A 60 2.43 5.65 8.04
N GLY A 61 2.56 6.89 8.50
CA GLY A 61 3.13 8.00 7.73
C GLY A 61 2.27 8.48 6.56
N HIS A 62 0.97 8.17 6.52
CA HIS A 62 0.06 8.71 5.51
C HIS A 62 -0.32 10.15 5.82
N LEU A 63 -0.43 10.47 7.12
CA LEU A 63 -0.63 11.82 7.63
C LEU A 63 0.59 12.24 8.44
N VAL A 64 0.82 13.54 8.50
CA VAL A 64 1.75 14.16 9.44
C VAL A 64 1.02 15.25 10.21
N LYS A 65 1.35 15.40 11.48
CA LYS A 65 0.85 16.51 12.30
C LYS A 65 1.85 17.66 12.23
N LYS A 66 1.41 18.81 11.74
CA LYS A 66 2.18 20.06 11.62
C LYS A 66 1.36 21.18 12.25
N ASP A 67 1.92 21.87 13.24
CA ASP A 67 1.26 23.01 13.90
C ASP A 67 -0.17 22.71 14.39
N GLY A 68 -0.36 21.53 15.00
CA GLY A 68 -1.68 21.09 15.46
C GLY A 68 -2.65 20.61 14.38
N LYS A 69 -2.26 20.67 13.10
CA LYS A 69 -3.07 20.30 11.93
C LYS A 69 -2.56 19.02 11.28
N TYR A 70 -3.45 18.28 10.65
CA TYR A 70 -3.13 17.08 9.88
C TYR A 70 -2.94 17.44 8.42
N VAL A 71 -1.80 17.04 7.86
CA VAL A 71 -1.45 17.25 6.46
C VAL A 71 -1.17 15.89 5.82
N ILE A 72 -1.56 15.69 4.56
CA ILE A 72 -1.14 14.51 3.82
C ILE A 72 0.38 14.55 3.67
N LYS A 73 1.06 13.51 4.14
CA LYS A 73 2.48 13.36 3.85
C LYS A 73 2.59 13.16 2.34
N LYS A 74 3.12 14.15 1.64
CA LYS A 74 3.52 14.00 0.24
C LYS A 74 4.70 13.03 0.21
N SER A 75 4.43 11.73 0.23
CA SER A 75 5.33 10.79 -0.43
C SER A 75 5.42 11.25 -1.88
N LYS A 76 6.59 11.21 -2.52
CA LYS A 76 6.74 11.47 -3.96
C LYS A 76 5.84 10.48 -4.71
N ARG A 77 4.56 10.80 -4.86
CA ARG A 77 3.61 10.02 -5.61
C ARG A 77 4.00 10.28 -7.05
N LYS A 78 4.66 9.30 -7.67
CA LYS A 78 4.67 9.17 -9.11
C LYS A 78 3.22 9.38 -9.57
N ILE A 79 3.08 10.35 -10.45
CA ILE A 79 1.84 10.80 -11.07
C ILE A 79 1.01 9.55 -11.46
N PRO A 80 -0.30 9.49 -11.19
CA PRO A 80 -1.14 8.41 -11.70
C PRO A 80 -1.41 8.71 -13.18
N GLY A 81 -0.39 8.56 -14.01
CA GLY A 81 -0.47 8.63 -15.45
C GLY A 81 0.17 7.37 -15.99
N LYS A 82 -0.67 6.44 -16.43
CA LYS A 82 -0.32 5.18 -17.12
C LYS A 82 0.39 4.10 -16.29
N ASP A 83 -0.31 2.97 -16.22
CA ASP A 83 0.24 1.62 -16.08
C ASP A 83 1.08 1.32 -14.83
N MET A 84 0.43 0.76 -13.80
CA MET A 84 1.13 -0.19 -12.94
C MET A 84 0.30 -1.47 -12.88
N LYS A 85 0.50 -2.32 -13.88
CA LYS A 85 0.11 -3.72 -13.83
C LYS A 85 0.66 -4.33 -12.54
N ARG A 86 -0.28 -4.84 -11.73
CA ARG A 86 -0.16 -6.02 -10.85
C ARG A 86 1.25 -6.64 -10.84
N SER A 87 2.10 -6.28 -9.87
CA SER A 87 3.26 -7.09 -9.52
C SER A 87 3.12 -7.60 -8.09
N LYS A 88 2.62 -8.83 -8.03
CA LYS A 88 2.71 -9.74 -6.90
C LYS A 88 4.16 -10.22 -6.85
N SER A 89 4.92 -9.92 -5.81
CA SER A 89 5.99 -10.82 -5.36
C SER A 89 6.39 -10.54 -3.91
N PRO A 90 6.55 -11.58 -3.09
CA PRO A 90 7.21 -11.49 -1.79
C PRO A 90 8.74 -11.50 -1.98
N ALA A 91 9.44 -10.82 -1.08
CA ALA A 91 10.89 -10.76 -1.00
C ALA A 91 11.55 -12.15 -0.93
N ARG A 92 12.76 -12.27 -1.51
CA ARG A 92 13.85 -13.13 -1.00
C ARG A 92 15.21 -12.64 -1.51
N PHE A 93 16.19 -12.74 -0.62
CA PHE A 93 17.59 -12.35 -0.70
C PHE A 93 18.43 -13.15 -1.73
N ALA A 94 19.70 -12.74 -1.84
CA ALA A 94 20.82 -13.26 -2.66
C ALA A 94 20.80 -12.71 -4.09
N GLY A 95 21.84 -12.10 -4.64
CA GLY A 95 23.27 -12.24 -4.37
C GLY A 95 23.93 -12.36 -5.75
N GLN A 96 24.75 -11.37 -6.09
CA GLN A 96 25.79 -11.40 -7.13
C GLN A 96 25.46 -11.66 -8.62
N SER A 97 26.09 -10.79 -9.41
CA SER A 97 26.76 -11.04 -10.69
C SER A 97 25.96 -11.01 -11.98
N ALA A 98 26.42 -10.09 -12.83
CA ALA A 98 26.14 -9.88 -14.22
C ALA A 98 26.36 -11.13 -15.09
N LYS A 99 25.50 -11.35 -16.10
CA LYS A 99 25.91 -11.35 -17.53
C LYS A 99 24.72 -11.53 -18.47
N LYS A 100 24.63 -10.59 -19.41
CA LYS A 100 24.32 -10.72 -20.84
C LYS A 100 23.66 -12.01 -21.38
N GLN A 101 22.60 -11.74 -22.15
CA GLN A 101 22.39 -12.15 -23.54
C GLN A 101 21.54 -13.40 -23.88
N LYS A 102 20.55 -13.05 -24.72
CA LYS A 102 20.10 -13.67 -25.98
C LYS A 102 19.22 -14.91 -25.93
N SER A 103 18.05 -14.67 -26.49
CA SER A 103 17.09 -15.56 -27.09
C SER A 103 17.67 -16.64 -28.01
N ALA A 104 16.89 -17.71 -28.07
CA ALA A 104 16.64 -18.61 -29.18
C ALA A 104 17.60 -19.79 -29.40
N THR A 105 16.91 -20.89 -29.71
CA THR A 105 17.30 -22.10 -30.44
C THR A 105 17.87 -23.31 -29.69
N LYS A 106 17.14 -24.42 -29.91
CA LYS A 106 17.54 -25.83 -29.98
C LYS A 106 17.91 -26.55 -28.67
N SER A 107 16.97 -27.39 -28.25
CA SER A 107 17.24 -28.66 -27.55
C SER A 107 18.37 -29.45 -28.24
N PRO A 108 19.24 -30.10 -27.46
CA PRO A 108 19.35 -31.55 -27.63
C PRO A 108 19.64 -32.34 -26.34
N ASN A 109 19.33 -33.64 -26.44
CA ASN A 109 19.88 -34.79 -25.73
C ASN A 109 19.68 -34.97 -24.22
N LYS A 110 18.73 -35.88 -23.92
CA LYS A 110 18.79 -36.79 -22.77
C LYS A 110 19.71 -37.95 -23.15
N LEU A 111 20.97 -37.90 -22.72
CA LEU A 111 21.89 -39.03 -22.74
C LEU A 111 22.04 -39.52 -21.29
N GLN A 112 21.32 -40.59 -20.93
CA GLN A 112 21.68 -41.40 -19.77
C GLN A 112 22.41 -42.64 -20.27
N LYS A 113 23.52 -42.91 -19.59
CA LYS A 113 24.62 -43.82 -19.92
C LYS A 113 24.38 -45.21 -19.26
N PRO A 114 25.30 -46.18 -19.36
CA PRO A 114 25.16 -47.46 -20.05
C PRO A 114 24.97 -48.66 -19.10
N MET A 115 24.68 -49.85 -19.62
CA MET A 115 25.18 -51.10 -19.04
C MET A 115 25.30 -52.16 -20.14
N ASN A 116 26.55 -52.59 -20.35
CA ASN A 116 26.89 -53.81 -21.06
C ASN A 116 26.45 -55.00 -20.21
N GLU A 117 25.92 -56.05 -20.84
CA GLU A 117 26.31 -57.40 -20.43
C GLU A 117 26.34 -58.30 -21.67
N ASP A 118 27.50 -58.94 -21.79
CA ASP A 118 28.02 -59.76 -22.85
C ASP A 118 28.00 -61.18 -22.28
N ASN A 119 27.35 -62.15 -22.92
CA ASN A 119 27.97 -63.41 -23.31
C ASN A 119 26.99 -64.49 -23.78
N SER A 120 27.48 -65.17 -24.84
CA SER A 120 27.27 -66.57 -25.25
C SER A 120 25.91 -66.99 -25.84
#